data_AF-A0A926JY41-F1
#
_entry.id   AF-A0A926JY41-F1
#
_cell.length_a   1.000
_cell.length_b   1.000
_cell.length_c   1.000
_cell.angle_alpha   90.00
_cell.angle_beta   90.00
_cell.angle_gamma   90.00
#
_symmetry.space_group_name_H-M   'P 1'
#
loop_
_entity.id
_entity.type
_entity.pdbx_description
1 polymer ?
#
loop_
_entity_poly.entity_id
_entity_poly.type
_entity_poly.pdbx_seq_one_letter_code
_entity_poly.pdbx_strand_id
1 'polypeptide(L)'
;MPSAPSGPERTAALAHQLAAVHDGLRVRVRDIREALDQHDGDAAGADIVDGTRLLEHCLGFCHGLQAHHTGEDDGLFLALRTERPDLAPMLDKLIEDHHLIAGILARVHGIAGQAGSGLDGPDRIRLRGELDGLMAIMDSHFAFEERSIGAALDGLTDRSWTATALDAGR
;
A
#
# COMPACT_ATOMS: atom_id res chain seq x y z
N MET A 1 -18.17 30.65 -0.09
CA MET A 1 -17.95 29.27 -0.55
C MET A 1 -16.64 29.28 -1.33
N PRO A 2 -15.61 28.51 -0.94
CA PRO A 2 -14.44 28.35 -1.79
C PRO A 2 -14.87 27.69 -3.11
N SER A 3 -14.42 28.23 -4.24
CA SER A 3 -14.65 27.65 -5.56
C SER A 3 -14.04 26.26 -5.64
N ALA A 4 -14.68 25.34 -6.38
CA ALA A 4 -14.14 24.01 -6.62
C ALA A 4 -12.74 24.13 -7.29
N PRO A 5 -11.77 23.28 -6.89
CA PRO A 5 -10.41 23.35 -7.40
C PRO A 5 -10.39 23.13 -8.93
N SER A 6 -9.54 23.91 -9.60
CA SER A 6 -9.32 23.84 -11.05
C SER A 6 -8.62 22.53 -11.46
N GLY A 7 -8.63 22.20 -12.76
CA GLY A 7 -7.98 20.98 -13.27
C GLY A 7 -6.52 20.78 -12.81
N PRO A 8 -5.65 21.79 -12.90
CA PRO A 8 -4.27 21.73 -12.42
C PRO A 8 -4.12 21.52 -10.91
N GLU A 9 -4.96 22.18 -10.11
CA GLU A 9 -4.97 22.00 -8.65
C GLU A 9 -5.44 20.59 -8.27
N ARG A 10 -6.39 20.01 -9.03
CA ARG A 10 -6.88 18.65 -8.79
C ARG A 10 -5.85 17.56 -9.06
N THR A 11 -5.08 17.66 -10.15
CA THR A 11 -4.02 16.67 -10.45
C THR A 11 -2.86 16.74 -9.47
N ALA A 12 -2.45 17.95 -9.08
CA ALA A 12 -1.43 18.12 -8.04
C ALA A 12 -1.92 17.58 -6.69
N ALA A 13 -3.19 17.82 -6.34
CA ALA A 13 -3.80 17.24 -5.15
C ALA A 13 -3.83 15.71 -5.19
N LEU A 14 -4.13 15.10 -6.34
CA LEU A 14 -4.11 13.66 -6.53
C LEU A 14 -2.69 13.09 -6.35
N ALA A 15 -1.68 13.69 -6.98
CA ALA A 15 -0.29 13.27 -6.83
C ALA A 15 0.20 13.38 -5.36
N HIS A 16 -0.18 14.46 -4.67
CA HIS A 16 0.13 14.61 -3.24
C HIS A 16 -0.63 13.60 -2.37
N GLN A 17 -1.89 13.31 -2.69
CA GLN A 17 -2.68 12.33 -1.95
C GLN A 17 -2.06 10.93 -2.08
N LEU A 18 -1.63 10.54 -3.29
CA LEU A 18 -0.93 9.29 -3.56
C LEU A 18 0.31 9.16 -2.67
N ALA A 19 1.21 10.15 -2.74
CA ALA A 19 2.44 10.17 -1.94
C ALA A 19 2.15 10.12 -0.43
N ALA A 20 1.12 10.83 0.04
CA ALA A 20 0.73 10.83 1.46
C ALA A 20 0.22 9.45 1.93
N VAL A 21 -0.53 8.74 1.09
CA VAL A 21 -0.97 7.37 1.39
C VAL A 21 0.22 6.42 1.44
N HIS A 22 1.16 6.53 0.49
CA HIS A 22 2.39 5.73 0.49
C HIS A 22 3.24 5.95 1.73
N ASP A 23 3.44 7.20 2.15
CA ASP A 23 4.16 7.52 3.38
C ASP A 23 3.49 6.92 4.61
N GLY A 24 2.15 6.98 4.68
CA GLY A 24 1.39 6.34 5.74
C GLY A 24 1.57 4.81 5.77
N LEU A 25 1.62 4.18 4.60
CA LEU A 25 1.83 2.73 4.45
C LEU A 25 3.26 2.32 4.85
N ARG A 26 4.28 3.10 4.44
CA ARG A 26 5.68 2.91 4.84
C ARG A 26 5.85 2.98 6.35
N VAL A 27 5.24 3.98 6.99
CA VAL A 27 5.28 4.10 8.45
C VAL A 27 4.62 2.89 9.11
N ARG A 28 3.42 2.51 8.66
CA ARG A 28 2.66 1.42 9.29
C ARG A 28 3.40 0.08 9.22
N VAL A 29 3.99 -0.28 8.07
CA VAL A 29 4.73 -1.54 7.93
C VAL A 29 5.99 -1.56 8.81
N ARG A 30 6.69 -0.41 8.92
CA ARG A 30 7.83 -0.27 9.82
C ARG A 30 7.42 -0.45 11.28
N ASP A 31 6.34 0.19 11.71
CA ASP A 31 5.87 0.10 13.10
C ASP A 31 5.49 -1.34 13.47
N ILE A 32 4.83 -2.08 12.55
CA ILE A 32 4.53 -3.51 12.73
C ILE A 32 5.83 -4.32 12.84
N ARG A 33 6.81 -4.04 11.98
CA ARG A 33 8.09 -4.74 11.91
C ARG A 33 8.95 -4.51 13.17
N GLU A 34 8.93 -3.30 13.72
CA GLU A 34 9.61 -2.93 14.96
C GLU A 34 8.93 -3.56 16.18
N ALA A 35 7.59 -3.54 16.23
CA ALA A 35 6.83 -4.22 17.28
C ALA A 35 7.14 -5.73 17.31
N LEU A 36 7.23 -6.37 16.13
CA LEU A 36 7.58 -7.80 16.03
C LEU A 36 8.92 -8.15 16.70
N ASP A 37 9.91 -7.24 16.65
CA ASP A 37 11.23 -7.40 17.29
C ASP A 37 11.20 -7.16 18.80
N GLN A 38 10.37 -6.22 19.27
CA GLN A 38 10.22 -5.96 20.70
C GLN A 38 9.59 -7.16 21.43
N HIS A 39 8.79 -7.95 20.72
CA HIS A 39 8.17 -9.19 21.21
C HIS A 39 9.09 -10.44 21.11
N ASP A 40 10.37 -10.28 20.75
CA ASP A 40 11.37 -11.36 20.68
C ASP A 40 12.09 -11.61 22.03
N GLY A 41 11.78 -10.82 23.06
CA GLY A 41 12.37 -10.93 24.40
C GLY A 41 11.66 -11.95 25.30
N ASP A 42 12.41 -12.99 25.72
CA ASP A 42 12.05 -14.02 26.71
C ASP A 42 11.40 -13.50 28.01
N ALA A 43 10.08 -13.32 28.00
CA ALA A 43 9.29 -13.40 29.21
C ALA A 43 8.10 -14.32 28.96
N ALA A 44 8.10 -15.45 29.65
CA ALA A 44 6.87 -16.17 29.95
C ALA A 44 5.89 -15.15 30.57
N GLY A 45 4.99 -14.61 29.75
CA GLY A 45 4.11 -13.49 30.11
C GLY A 45 4.14 -12.27 29.20
N ALA A 46 4.75 -12.29 28.00
CA ALA A 46 4.42 -11.30 26.97
C ALA A 46 2.89 -11.29 26.79
N ASP A 47 2.26 -10.15 27.04
CA ASP A 47 0.80 -10.06 27.20
C ASP A 47 0.14 -10.57 25.91
N ILE A 48 -0.72 -11.59 26.05
CA ILE A 48 -1.51 -12.16 24.95
C ILE A 48 -2.28 -11.05 24.21
N VAL A 49 -2.65 -9.99 24.94
CA VAL A 49 -3.32 -8.80 24.39
C VAL A 49 -2.43 -8.05 23.40
N ASP A 50 -1.14 -7.88 23.69
CA ASP A 50 -0.22 -7.14 22.81
C ASP A 50 0.14 -7.95 21.56
N GLY A 51 0.32 -9.27 21.72
CA GLY A 51 0.51 -10.18 20.58
C GLY A 51 -0.71 -10.21 19.64
N THR A 52 -1.92 -10.24 20.21
CA THR A 52 -3.17 -10.19 19.43
C THR A 52 -3.30 -8.87 18.67
N ARG A 53 -3.01 -7.73 19.33
CA ARG A 53 -3.04 -6.40 18.69
C ARG A 53 -2.04 -6.28 17.55
N LEU A 54 -0.83 -6.84 17.70
CA LEU A 54 0.16 -6.86 16.62
C LEU A 54 -0.36 -7.60 15.39
N LEU A 55 -0.98 -8.76 15.61
CA LEU A 55 -1.58 -9.55 14.53
C LEU A 55 -2.75 -8.81 13.88
N GLU A 56 -3.63 -8.17 14.65
CA GLU A 56 -4.70 -7.32 14.13
C GLU A 56 -4.17 -6.16 13.27
N HIS A 57 -3.12 -5.47 13.72
CA HIS A 57 -2.47 -4.41 12.95
C HIS A 57 -1.85 -4.94 11.66
N CYS A 58 -1.23 -6.12 11.70
CA CYS A 58 -0.66 -6.77 10.53
C CYS A 58 -1.74 -7.11 9.48
N LEU A 59 -2.86 -7.71 9.92
CA LEU A 59 -4.00 -8.03 9.05
C LEU A 59 -4.66 -6.77 8.48
N GLY A 60 -4.85 -5.75 9.32
CA GLY A 60 -5.39 -4.45 8.90
C GLY A 60 -4.50 -3.72 7.90
N PHE A 61 -3.17 -3.81 8.05
CA PHE A 61 -2.23 -3.30 7.05
C PHE A 61 -2.32 -4.08 5.75
N CYS A 62 -2.38 -5.42 5.77
CA CYS A 62 -2.54 -6.23 4.56
C CYS A 62 -3.80 -5.84 3.80
N HIS A 63 -4.92 -5.70 4.50
CA HIS A 63 -6.17 -5.26 3.90
C HIS A 63 -6.07 -3.85 3.32
N GLY A 64 -5.48 -2.91 4.06
CA GLY A 64 -5.32 -1.52 3.61
C GLY A 64 -4.44 -1.39 2.36
N LEU A 65 -3.30 -2.09 2.31
CA LEU A 65 -2.41 -2.05 1.15
C LEU A 65 -3.06 -2.71 -0.08
N GLN A 66 -3.76 -3.83 0.11
CA GLN A 66 -4.50 -4.49 -0.98
C GLN A 66 -5.60 -3.58 -1.54
N ALA A 67 -6.36 -2.90 -0.67
CA ALA A 67 -7.43 -2.00 -1.07
C ALA A 67 -6.89 -0.78 -1.83
N HIS A 68 -5.74 -0.23 -1.38
CA HIS A 68 -5.02 0.84 -2.05
C HIS A 68 -4.66 0.46 -3.50
N HIS A 69 -3.92 -0.63 -3.69
CA HIS A 69 -3.52 -1.09 -5.04
C HIS A 69 -4.73 -1.44 -5.93
N THR A 70 -5.77 -2.06 -5.37
CA THR A 70 -6.99 -2.36 -6.13
C THR A 70 -7.67 -1.08 -6.61
N GLY A 71 -7.70 -0.03 -5.77
CA GLY A 71 -8.25 1.27 -6.12
C GLY A 71 -7.45 1.97 -7.23
N GLU A 72 -6.13 1.77 -7.26
CA GLU A 72 -5.28 2.27 -8.35
C GLU A 72 -5.53 1.51 -9.65
N ASP A 73 -5.51 0.18 -9.61
CA ASP A 73 -5.68 -0.68 -10.79
C ASP A 73 -7.03 -0.43 -11.47
N ASP A 74 -8.11 -0.50 -10.69
CA ASP A 74 -9.48 -0.43 -11.21
C ASP A 74 -9.97 1.01 -11.41
N GLY A 75 -9.30 1.97 -10.77
CA GLY A 75 -9.64 3.40 -10.83
C GLY A 75 -8.63 4.20 -11.65
N LEU A 76 -7.55 4.62 -10.99
CA LEU A 76 -6.60 5.59 -11.53
C LEU A 76 -5.91 5.09 -12.81
N PHE A 77 -5.37 3.88 -12.80
CA PHE A 77 -4.64 3.31 -13.93
C PHE A 77 -5.56 3.04 -15.10
N LEU A 78 -6.78 2.55 -14.86
CA LEU A 78 -7.79 2.38 -15.91
C LEU A 78 -8.12 3.71 -16.60
N ALA A 79 -8.32 4.78 -15.81
CA ALA A 79 -8.59 6.11 -16.35
C ALA A 79 -7.40 6.65 -17.16
N LEU A 80 -6.18 6.56 -16.62
CA LEU A 80 -4.96 6.98 -17.31
C LEU A 80 -4.72 6.21 -18.61
N ARG A 81 -4.99 4.91 -18.62
CA ARG A 81 -4.85 4.07 -19.82
C ARG A 81 -5.82 4.49 -20.92
N THR A 82 -7.01 4.96 -20.56
CA THR A 82 -8.02 5.46 -21.50
C THR A 82 -7.59 6.80 -22.11
N GLU A 83 -7.15 7.73 -21.27
CA GLU A 83 -6.76 9.09 -21.71
C GLU A 83 -5.39 9.13 -22.40
N ARG A 84 -4.47 8.26 -21.98
CA ARG A 84 -3.08 8.21 -22.45
C ARG A 84 -2.64 6.77 -22.73
N PRO A 85 -3.10 6.17 -23.85
CA PRO A 85 -2.75 4.81 -24.22
C PRO A 85 -1.23 4.58 -24.36
N ASP A 86 -0.46 5.64 -24.61
CA ASP A 86 1.01 5.60 -24.67
C ASP A 86 1.66 5.25 -23.31
N LEU A 87 0.93 5.40 -22.20
CA LEU A 87 1.40 5.03 -20.86
C LEU A 87 1.20 3.55 -20.53
N ALA A 88 0.51 2.77 -21.37
CA ALA A 88 0.19 1.37 -21.07
C ALA A 88 1.41 0.53 -20.62
N PRO A 89 2.60 0.60 -21.28
CA PRO A 89 3.77 -0.16 -20.84
C PRO A 89 4.32 0.22 -19.46
N MET A 90 4.07 1.45 -19.00
CA MET A 90 4.46 1.89 -17.65
C MET A 90 3.43 1.39 -16.63
N LEU A 91 2.14 1.51 -16.93
CA LEU A 91 1.06 1.03 -16.06
C LEU A 91 1.10 -0.48 -15.88
N ASP A 92 1.43 -1.25 -16.93
CA ASP A 92 1.57 -2.70 -16.85
C ASP A 92 2.67 -3.12 -15.87
N LYS A 93 3.76 -2.34 -15.75
CA LYS A 93 4.81 -2.61 -14.77
C LYS A 93 4.35 -2.35 -13.33
N LEU A 94 3.57 -1.30 -13.11
CA LEU A 94 3.01 -1.01 -11.79
C LEU A 94 2.04 -2.13 -11.35
N ILE A 95 1.21 -2.61 -12.26
CA ILE A 95 0.30 -3.75 -12.02
C ILE A 95 1.09 -5.04 -11.75
N GLU A 96 2.20 -5.29 -12.46
CA GLU A 96 3.09 -6.41 -12.16
C GLU A 96 3.65 -6.33 -10.73
N ASP A 97 4.11 -5.16 -10.30
CA ASP A 97 4.56 -4.93 -8.91
C ASP A 97 3.40 -5.17 -7.91
N HIS A 98 2.18 -4.72 -8.21
CA HIS A 98 1.01 -4.96 -7.37
C HIS A 98 0.75 -6.46 -7.16
N HIS A 99 0.88 -7.27 -8.22
CA HIS A 99 0.73 -8.73 -8.10
C HIS A 99 1.82 -9.37 -7.25
N LEU A 100 3.08 -8.90 -7.35
CA LEU A 100 4.17 -9.37 -6.51
C LEU A 100 3.90 -9.05 -5.03
N ILE A 101 3.48 -7.81 -4.75
CA ILE A 101 3.14 -7.35 -3.41
C ILE A 101 1.95 -8.14 -2.86
N ALA A 102 0.89 -8.34 -3.64
CA ALA A 102 -0.27 -9.15 -3.25
C ALA A 102 0.12 -10.58 -2.87
N GLY A 103 1.08 -11.17 -3.59
CA GLY A 103 1.64 -12.48 -3.26
C GLY A 103 2.33 -12.52 -1.89
N ILE A 104 3.04 -11.46 -1.51
CA ILE A 104 3.66 -11.33 -0.18
C ILE A 104 2.59 -11.13 0.89
N LEU A 105 1.63 -10.23 0.64
CA LEU A 105 0.50 -9.98 1.54
C LEU A 105 -0.30 -11.26 1.84
N ALA A 106 -0.51 -12.12 0.85
CA ALA A 106 -1.18 -13.40 1.05
C ALA A 106 -0.39 -14.33 2.01
N ARG A 107 0.94 -14.34 1.93
CA ARG A 107 1.79 -15.12 2.85
C ARG A 107 1.79 -14.53 4.25
N VAL A 108 1.94 -13.22 4.38
CA VAL A 108 1.84 -12.49 5.66
C VAL A 108 0.49 -12.76 6.33
N HIS A 109 -0.61 -12.63 5.58
CA HIS A 109 -1.96 -12.90 6.05
C HIS A 109 -2.13 -14.36 6.50
N GLY A 110 -1.56 -15.32 5.75
CA GLY A 110 -1.58 -16.73 6.11
C GLY A 110 -0.87 -17.01 7.44
N ILE A 111 0.32 -16.43 7.65
CA ILE A 111 1.09 -16.59 8.89
C ILE A 111 0.35 -15.93 10.07
N ALA A 112 -0.04 -14.66 9.91
CA ALA A 112 -0.69 -13.89 10.96
C ALA A 112 -2.07 -14.47 11.33
N GLY A 113 -2.84 -14.94 10.34
CA GLY A 113 -4.16 -15.52 10.55
C GLY A 113 -4.14 -16.88 11.24
N GLN A 114 -3.08 -17.67 11.06
CA GLN A 114 -2.92 -18.98 11.72
C GLN A 114 -2.45 -18.86 13.17
N ALA A 115 -1.74 -17.76 13.50
CA ALA A 115 -1.18 -17.52 14.83
C ALA A 115 -2.24 -17.36 15.93
N GLY A 116 -3.47 -16.93 15.60
CA GLY A 116 -4.55 -16.75 16.57
C GLY A 116 -4.17 -15.75 17.67
N SER A 117 -3.93 -16.24 18.90
CA SER A 117 -3.56 -15.42 20.06
C SER A 117 -2.05 -15.30 20.31
N GLY A 118 -1.20 -15.80 19.42
CA GLY A 118 0.25 -15.65 19.58
C GLY A 118 1.10 -16.26 18.45
N LEU A 119 2.24 -15.64 18.16
CA LEU A 119 3.23 -16.14 17.22
C LEU A 119 4.29 -16.98 17.94
N ASP A 120 4.49 -18.22 17.50
CA ASP A 120 5.63 -19.02 17.92
C ASP A 120 6.93 -18.52 17.26
N GLY A 121 8.08 -19.04 17.74
CA GLY A 121 9.40 -18.62 17.24
C GLY A 121 9.57 -18.79 15.71
N PRO A 122 9.28 -19.98 15.14
CA PRO A 122 9.36 -20.21 13.70
C PRO A 122 8.46 -19.28 12.87
N ASP A 123 7.20 -19.11 13.22
CA ASP A 123 6.27 -18.26 12.46
C ASP A 123 6.58 -16.78 12.63
N ARG A 124 7.10 -16.36 13.79
CA ARG A 124 7.67 -15.02 13.97
C ARG A 124 8.83 -14.74 13.01
N ILE A 125 9.78 -15.67 12.89
CA ILE A 125 10.92 -15.54 11.97
C ILE A 125 10.45 -15.44 10.52
N ARG A 126 9.46 -16.25 10.14
CA ARG A 126 8.86 -16.19 8.80
C ARG A 126 8.16 -14.86 8.54
N LEU A 127 7.31 -14.43 9.47
CA LEU A 127 6.59 -13.15 9.36
C LEU A 127 7.56 -11.98 9.24
N ARG A 128 8.65 -11.99 10.03
CA ARG A 128 9.73 -11.01 9.96
C ARG A 128 10.33 -10.95 8.55
N GLY A 129 10.70 -12.11 7.99
CA GLY A 129 11.30 -12.18 6.65
C GLY A 129 10.36 -11.70 5.54
N GLU A 130 9.07 -12.02 5.62
CA GLU A 130 8.08 -11.55 4.65
C GLU A 130 7.86 -10.03 4.75
N LEU A 131 7.81 -9.46 5.96
CA LEU A 131 7.71 -8.02 6.16
C LEU A 131 8.97 -7.28 5.66
N ASP A 132 10.17 -7.83 5.90
CA ASP A 132 11.42 -7.26 5.38
C ASP A 132 11.44 -7.25 3.84
N GLY A 133 11.01 -8.35 3.21
CA GLY A 133 10.88 -8.43 1.76
C GLY A 133 9.82 -7.46 1.20
N LEU A 134 8.69 -7.34 1.89
CA LEU A 134 7.62 -6.41 1.53
C LEU A 134 8.09 -4.96 1.56
N MET A 135 8.76 -4.54 2.64
CA MET A 135 9.32 -3.19 2.78
C MET A 135 10.28 -2.85 1.64
N ALA A 136 11.18 -3.77 1.30
CA ALA A 136 12.15 -3.56 0.23
C ALA A 136 11.49 -3.35 -1.14
N ILE A 137 10.44 -4.11 -1.46
CA ILE A 137 9.70 -3.99 -2.72
C ILE A 137 8.87 -2.70 -2.72
N MET A 138 8.11 -2.43 -1.65
CA MET A 138 7.27 -1.24 -1.52
C MET A 138 8.05 0.06 -1.72
N ASP A 139 9.25 0.18 -1.14
CA ASP A 139 10.05 1.39 -1.29
C ASP A 139 10.40 1.68 -2.76
N SER A 140 10.81 0.64 -3.50
CA SER A 140 11.14 0.79 -4.92
C SER A 140 9.91 1.06 -5.79
N HIS A 141 8.81 0.37 -5.49
CA HIS A 141 7.54 0.45 -6.20
C HIS A 141 6.91 1.85 -6.05
N PHE A 142 6.66 2.28 -4.81
CA PHE A 142 6.06 3.59 -4.54
C PHE A 142 6.89 4.74 -5.12
N ALA A 143 8.23 4.67 -5.01
CA ALA A 143 9.08 5.70 -5.57
C ALA A 143 8.99 5.75 -7.10
N PHE A 144 8.86 4.59 -7.77
CA PHE A 144 8.65 4.53 -9.22
C PHE A 144 7.27 5.05 -9.61
N GLU A 145 6.23 4.67 -8.88
CA GLU A 145 4.87 5.12 -9.12
C GLU A 145 4.72 6.64 -8.95
N GLU A 146 5.13 7.19 -7.82
CA GLU A 146 5.03 8.63 -7.52
C GLU A 146 5.66 9.48 -8.62
N ARG A 147 6.83 9.07 -9.13
CA ARG A 147 7.49 9.74 -10.26
C ARG A 147 6.72 9.58 -11.56
N SER A 148 6.31 8.35 -11.88
CA SER A 148 5.70 8.01 -13.16
C SER A 148 4.31 8.62 -13.32
N ILE A 149 3.48 8.47 -12.28
CA ILE A 149 2.11 8.98 -12.23
C ILE A 149 2.11 10.49 -12.09
N GLY A 150 3.01 11.07 -11.27
CA GLY A 150 3.16 12.53 -11.20
C GLY A 150 3.44 13.15 -12.58
N ALA A 151 4.40 12.58 -13.32
CA ALA A 151 4.71 13.04 -14.67
C ALA A 151 3.55 12.84 -15.66
N ALA A 152 2.78 11.74 -15.53
CA ALA A 152 1.60 11.50 -16.34
C ALA A 152 0.50 12.54 -16.10
N LEU A 153 0.23 12.86 -14.83
CA LEU A 153 -0.79 13.82 -14.40
C LEU A 153 -0.45 15.26 -14.83
N ASP A 154 0.83 15.64 -14.79
CA ASP A 154 1.29 16.96 -15.25
C ASP A 154 1.01 17.16 -16.75
N GLY A 155 1.13 16.09 -17.55
CA GLY A 155 0.95 16.11 -19.00
C GLY A 155 -0.50 16.08 -19.50
N LEU A 156 -1.50 15.95 -18.63
CA LEU A 156 -2.92 15.85 -19.03
C LEU A 156 -3.55 17.23 -19.24
N THR A 157 -4.25 17.46 -20.35
CA THR A 157 -4.88 18.76 -20.66
C THR A 157 -6.40 18.76 -20.41
N ASP A 158 -7.08 17.63 -20.61
CA ASP A 158 -8.45 17.37 -20.13
C ASP A 158 -8.38 16.64 -18.77
N ARG A 159 -9.08 17.20 -17.79
CA ARG A 159 -8.99 16.82 -16.36
C ARG A 159 -10.37 16.67 -15.73
N SER A 160 -11.40 16.49 -16.55
CA SER A 160 -12.81 16.34 -16.14
C SER A 160 -13.10 15.00 -15.43
N TRP A 161 -12.29 13.97 -15.68
CA TRP A 161 -12.42 12.62 -15.16
C TRP A 161 -11.81 12.40 -13.75
N THR A 162 -11.02 13.36 -13.25
CA THR A 162 -10.34 13.25 -11.93
C THR A 162 -11.30 13.05 -10.75
N ALA A 163 -12.55 13.49 -10.88
CA ALA A 163 -13.58 13.30 -9.85
C ALA A 163 -14.07 11.85 -9.75
N THR A 164 -14.02 11.07 -10.84
CA THR A 164 -14.49 9.67 -10.87
C THR A 164 -13.42 8.71 -10.34
N ALA A 165 -12.13 9.01 -10.57
CA ALA A 165 -11.01 8.20 -10.10
C ALA A 165 -10.85 8.20 -8.56
N LEU A 166 -11.25 9.28 -7.89
CA LEU A 166 -11.18 9.42 -6.43
C LEU A 166 -12.33 8.76 -5.66
N ASP A 167 -13.42 8.38 -6.36
CA ASP A 167 -14.63 7.83 -5.74
C ASP A 167 -14.72 6.31 -5.82
N ALA A 168 -13.91 5.66 -6.66
CA ALA A 168 -13.95 4.20 -6.87
C ALA A 168 -13.32 3.37 -5.73
N GLY A 169 -12.71 4.02 -4.74
CA GLY A 169 -12.00 3.37 -3.63
C GLY A 169 -12.60 3.59 -2.23
N ARG A 170 -13.89 3.95 -2.12
CA ARG A 170 -14.60 4.06 -0.82
C ARG A 170 -15.60 2.94 -0.59
#